data_AF-A0A8T5RW84-F1
#
_entry.id   AF-A0A8T5RW84-F1
#
_cell.length_a   1.000
_cell.length_b   1.000
_cell.length_c   1.000
_cell.angle_alpha   90.00
_cell.angle_beta   90.00
_cell.angle_gamma   90.00
#
_symmetry.space_group_name_H-M   'P 1'
#
loop_
_entity.id
_entity.type
_entity.pdbx_description
1 polymer ?
#
loop_
_entity_poly.entity_id
_entity_poly.type
_entity_poly.pdbx_seq_one_letter_code
_entity_poly.pdbx_strand_id
1 'polypeptide(L)' 'MSKANIPIVITKEDCHRCHELKDWLKENDVKYIERDIDDEEFVSELLHDKNFLGTFCDADGCIVNTPAVLHKGKYWFK' A
#
# COMPACT_ATOMS: atom_id res chain seq x y z
N MET A 1 18.81 6.18 16.24
CA MET A 1 18.42 6.57 14.87
C MET A 1 17.01 6.06 14.64
N SER A 2 16.00 6.93 14.71
CA SER A 2 14.59 6.58 14.53
C SER A 2 14.37 6.11 13.09
N LYS A 3 14.17 4.80 12.89
CA LYS A 3 13.74 4.22 11.62
C LYS A 3 12.59 5.05 11.08
N ALA A 4 12.82 5.71 9.95
CA ALA A 4 11.87 6.65 9.37
C ALA A 4 10.53 5.93 9.13
N ASN A 5 9.46 6.39 9.79
CA ASN A 5 8.09 5.90 9.60
C ASN A 5 7.53 6.43 8.26
N ILE A 6 8.24 6.22 7.16
CA ILE A 6 7.77 6.66 5.84
C ILE A 6 6.63 5.72 5.42
N PRO A 7 5.43 6.23 5.12
CA PRO A 7 4.32 5.41 4.66
C PRO A 7 4.65 4.76 3.31
N ILE A 8 4.16 3.54 3.10
CA ILE A 8 4.17 2.86 1.81
C ILE A 8 2.78 3.04 1.20
N VAL A 9 2.74 3.57 -0.02
CA VAL A 9 1.52 3.70 -0.82
C VAL A 9 1.54 2.59 -1.85
N ILE A 10 0.58 1.69 -1.73
CA ILE A 10 0.37 0.56 -2.63
C ILE A 10 -0.59 1.03 -3.72
N THR A 11 -0.10 1.01 -4.95
CA THR A 11 -0.82 1.42 -6.16
C THR A 11 -0.93 0.25 -7.13
N LYS A 12 -1.62 0.47 -8.25
CA LYS A 12 -1.63 -0.42 -9.40
C LYS A 12 -1.66 0.43 -10.67
N GLU A 13 -1.32 -0.16 -11.81
CA GLU A 13 -1.50 0.51 -13.10
C GLU A 13 -2.97 0.89 -13.36
N ASP A 14 -3.18 1.99 -14.08
CA ASP A 14 -4.51 2.49 -14.45
C ASP A 14 -5.48 2.70 -13.26
N CYS A 15 -4.98 3.25 -12.16
CA CYS A 15 -5.75 3.52 -10.95
C CYS A 15 -5.97 5.02 -10.75
N HIS A 16 -7.13 5.53 -11.16
CA HIS A 16 -7.49 6.95 -11.02
C HIS A 16 -7.33 7.48 -9.58
N ARG A 17 -7.87 6.76 -8.59
CA ARG A 17 -7.75 7.12 -7.16
C ARG A 17 -6.30 7.10 -6.67
N CYS A 18 -5.45 6.26 -7.25
CA CYS A 18 -4.03 6.22 -6.91
C CYS A 18 -3.32 7.49 -7.38
N HIS A 19 -3.69 8.02 -8.55
CA HIS A 19 -3.19 9.32 -9.02
C HIS A 19 -3.66 10.46 -8.12
N GLU A 20 -4.96 10.51 -7.77
CA GLU A 20 -5.49 11.53 -6.87
C GLU A 20 -4.76 11.54 -5.51
N LEU A 21 -4.50 10.37 -4.93
CA LEU A 21 -3.77 10.27 -3.66
C LEU A 21 -2.31 10.74 -3.82
N LYS A 22 -1.63 10.35 -4.90
CA LYS A 22 -0.24 10.76 -5.16
C LYS A 22 -0.11 12.26 -5.35
N ASP A 23 -1.03 12.86 -6.08
CA ASP A 23 -1.06 14.31 -6.29
C ASP A 23 -1.28 15.04 -4.96
N TRP A 24 -2.23 14.57 -4.13
CA TRP A 24 -2.44 15.13 -2.79
C TRP A 24 -1.20 15.01 -1.90
N LEU A 25 -0.53 13.84 -1.89
CA LEU A 25 0.70 13.63 -1.10
C LEU A 25 1.82 14.57 -1.55
N LYS A 26 1.95 14.77 -2.87
CA LYS A 26 2.93 15.68 -3.46
C LYS A 26 2.65 17.14 -3.12
N GLU A 27 1.40 17.58 -3.19
CA GLU A 27 0.97 18.94 -2.82
C GLU A 27 1.25 19.25 -1.35
N ASN A 28 1.22 18.24 -0.47
CA ASN A 28 1.44 18.39 0.97
C ASN A 28 2.87 18.05 1.42
N ASP A 29 3.83 17.88 0.49
CA ASP A 29 5.22 17.50 0.75
C ASP A 29 5.37 16.25 1.66
N VAL A 30 4.42 15.31 1.53
CA VAL A 30 4.44 14.06 2.30
C VAL A 30 5.33 13.06 1.58
N LYS A 31 6.45 12.70 2.21
CA LYS A 31 7.32 11.64 1.69
C LYS A 31 6.67 10.27 1.86
N TYR A 32 6.69 9.47 0.79
CA TYR A 32 6.18 8.10 0.79
C TYR A 32 7.05 7.21 -0.11
N ILE A 33 6.87 5.90 0.03
CA ILE A 33 7.44 4.89 -0.87
C ILE A 33 6.28 4.32 -1.70
N GLU A 34 6.38 4.34 -3.02
CA GLU A 34 5.41 3.68 -3.90
C GLU A 34 5.79 2.20 -4.08
N ARG A 35 4.78 1.33 -4.08
CA ARG A 35 4.88 -0.09 -4.42
C ARG A 35 3.70 -0.47 -5.30
N ASP A 36 3.96 -1.23 -6.34
CA ASP A 36 2.93 -1.72 -7.26
C ASP A 36 2.41 -3.07 -6.75
N ILE A 37 1.10 -3.24 -6.67
CA ILE A 37 0.47 -4.52 -6.30
C ILE A 37 0.60 -5.58 -7.40
N ASP A 38 0.98 -5.20 -8.62
CA ASP A 38 1.22 -6.13 -9.72
C ASP A 38 2.70 -6.59 -9.78
N ASP A 39 3.56 -6.07 -8.90
CA ASP A 39 4.96 -6.52 -8.76
C ASP A 39 5.03 -7.85 -7.99
N GLU A 40 5.51 -8.91 -8.65
CA GLU A 40 5.56 -10.26 -8.08
C GLU A 40 6.44 -10.37 -6.82
N GLU A 41 7.56 -9.62 -6.77
CA GLU A 41 8.46 -9.63 -5.61
C GLU A 41 7.75 -8.99 -4.40
N PHE A 42 7.10 -7.86 -4.62
CA PHE A 42 6.32 -7.18 -3.59
C PHE A 42 5.11 -7.99 -3.13
N VAL A 43 4.38 -8.62 -4.04
CA VAL A 43 3.26 -9.51 -3.68
C VAL A 43 3.77 -10.68 -2.82
N SER A 44 4.90 -11.28 -3.18
CA SER A 44 5.53 -12.32 -2.38
C SER A 44 5.86 -11.83 -0.96
N GLU A 45 6.38 -10.61 -0.80
CA GLU A 45 6.59 -10.00 0.51
C GLU A 45 5.28 -9.84 1.31
N LEU A 46 4.21 -9.36 0.67
CA LEU A 46 2.91 -9.14 1.30
C LEU A 46 2.26 -10.44 1.78
N LEU A 47 2.41 -11.53 1.03
CA LEU A 47 1.90 -12.85 1.42
C LEU A 47 2.59 -13.42 2.67
N HIS A 48 3.72 -12.87 3.08
CA HIS A 48 4.39 -13.19 4.35
C HIS A 48 4.03 -12.21 5.48
N ASP A 49 3.33 -11.10 5.21
CA ASP A 49 2.90 -10.13 6.22
C ASP A 49 1.56 -10.54 6.84
N LYS A 50 1.59 -10.87 8.14
CA LYS A 50 0.39 -11.27 8.90
C LYS A 50 -0.70 -10.20 8.96
N ASN A 51 -0.33 -8.92 8.97
CA ASN A 51 -1.28 -7.81 8.98
C ASN A 51 -1.94 -7.68 7.61
N PHE A 52 -1.17 -7.90 6.53
CA PHE A 52 -1.72 -7.91 5.18
C PHE A 52 -2.74 -9.04 5.03
N LEU A 53 -2.32 -10.27 5.36
CA LEU A 53 -3.18 -11.45 5.27
C LEU A 53 -4.46 -11.28 6.08
N GLY A 54 -4.37 -10.78 7.32
CA GLY A 54 -5.54 -10.55 8.16
C GLY A 54 -6.44 -9.38 7.74
N THR A 55 -5.97 -8.51 6.84
CA THR A 55 -6.74 -7.34 6.37
C THR A 55 -7.37 -7.56 5.00
N PHE A 56 -6.65 -8.22 4.09
CA PHE A 56 -7.01 -8.31 2.67
C PHE A 56 -7.28 -9.73 2.18
N CYS A 57 -6.96 -10.76 2.97
CA CYS A 57 -7.11 -12.14 2.55
C CYS A 57 -8.15 -12.90 3.39
N ASP A 58 -8.92 -13.75 2.72
CA ASP A 58 -9.86 -14.68 3.33
C ASP A 58 -9.72 -16.09 2.70
N ALA A 59 -10.76 -16.93 2.84
CA ALA A 59 -10.76 -18.29 2.30
C ALA A 59 -10.78 -18.35 0.77
N ASP A 60 -11.20 -17.27 0.09
CA ASP A 60 -11.41 -17.21 -1.35
C ASP A 60 -10.22 -16.54 -2.07
N GLY A 61 -9.40 -15.77 -1.36
CA GLY A 61 -8.17 -15.19 -1.88
C GLY A 61 -7.77 -13.89 -1.19
N CYS A 62 -6.84 -13.16 -1.79
CA CYS A 62 -6.42 -11.83 -1.34
C CYS A 62 -6.95 -10.76 -2.31
N ILE A 63 -7.72 -9.80 -1.80
CA ILE A 63 -8.25 -8.68 -2.60
C ILE A 63 -7.74 -7.37 -2.00
N VAL A 64 -6.94 -6.64 -2.78
CA VAL A 64 -6.40 -5.33 -2.38
C VAL A 64 -7.12 -4.23 -3.15
N ASN A 65 -7.86 -3.39 -2.41
CA ASN A 65 -8.43 -2.17 -2.98
C ASN A 65 -7.36 -1.08 -2.99
N THR A 66 -6.88 -0.74 -4.20
CA THR A 66 -5.90 0.34 -4.40
C THR A 66 -6.58 1.70 -4.55
N PRO A 67 -6.00 2.80 -4.03
CA PRO A 67 -4.74 2.82 -3.29
C PRO A 67 -4.92 2.34 -1.84
N ALA A 68 -3.91 1.63 -1.32
CA ALA A 68 -3.80 1.28 0.09
C ALA A 68 -2.54 1.90 0.69
N VAL A 69 -2.59 2.34 1.95
CA VAL A 69 -1.47 2.97 2.64
C VAL A 69 -1.06 2.12 3.83
N LEU A 70 0.16 1.59 3.83
CA LEU A 70 0.77 0.95 4.98
C LEU A 70 1.55 1.99 5.78
N HIS A 71 1.09 2.27 7.00
CA HIS A 71 1.78 3.17 7.91
C HIS A 71 1.78 2.59 9.32
N LYS A 72 2.98 2.43 9.91
CA LYS A 72 3.18 1.88 11.26
C LYS A 72 2.51 0.51 11.47
N GLY A 73 2.62 -0.37 10.47
CA GLY A 73 2.04 -1.73 10.52
C GLY A 73 0.52 -1.78 10.38
N LYS A 74 -0.13 -0.68 10.02
CA LYS A 74 -1.57 -0.61 9.75
C LYS A 74 -1.83 -0.21 8.31
N TYR A 75 -2.80 -0.88 7.70
CA TYR A 75 -3.28 -0.57 6.36
C TYR A 75 -4.49 0.36 6.42
N TRP A 76 -4.51 1.36 5.54
CA TRP A 76 -5.58 2.32 5.37
C TRP A 76 -6.01 2.33 3.90
N PHE A 77 -7.30 2.17 3.63
CA PHE A 77 -7.88 2.12 2.29
C PHE A 77 -9.33 2.60 2.32
N LYS A 78 -9.83 3.17 1.22
CA LYS A 78 -11.21 3.69 1.09
C LYS A 78 -11.72 3.62 -0.34
#